data_AF-A0A060ZBE7-F1
#
_entry.id   AF-A0A060ZBE7-F1
#
_cell.length_a   1.000
_cell.length_b   1.000
_cell.length_c   1.000
_cell.angle_alpha   90.00
_cell.angle_beta   90.00
_cell.angle_gamma   90.00
#
_symmetry.space_group_name_H-M   'P 1'
#
loop_
_entity.id
_entity.type
_entity.pdbx_description
1 polymer ?
#
loop_
_entity_poly.entity_id
_entity_poly.type
_entity_poly.pdbx_seq_one_letter_code
_entity_poly.pdbx_strand_id
1 'polypeptide(L)' 'MLRFRDRLRMDSGDSPLYADAKRSLSRRSREYMQNYADAESEVVAAILERAMAGDSSGPDA' A
#
# COMPACT_ATOMS: atom_id res chain seq x y z
N MET A 1 10.36 2.49 -4.84
CA MET A 1 9.28 2.30 -5.83
C MET A 1 9.21 0.88 -6.44
N LEU A 2 10.32 0.23 -6.80
CA LEU A 2 10.27 -1.12 -7.41
C LEU A 2 9.77 -2.23 -6.46
N ARG A 3 10.31 -2.27 -5.23
CA ARG A 3 9.91 -3.25 -4.18
C ARG A 3 8.41 -3.26 -3.89
N PHE A 4 7.77 -2.09 -3.88
CA PHE A 4 6.33 -1.95 -3.70
C PHE A 4 5.54 -2.53 -4.87
N ARG A 5 6.01 -2.30 -6.10
CA ARG A 5 5.36 -2.81 -7.31
C ARG A 5 5.50 -4.32 -7.44
N ASP A 6 6.63 -4.88 -7.02
CA ASP A 6 6.84 -6.33 -6.98
C ASP A 6 6.00 -6.97 -5.86
N ARG A 7 5.86 -6.32 -4.70
CA ARG A 7 4.96 -6.77 -3.62
C ARG A 7 3.50 -6.82 -4.08
N LEU A 8 3.00 -5.76 -4.72
CA LEU A 8 1.64 -5.75 -5.29
C LEU A 8 1.40 -6.83 -6.35
N ARG A 9 2.45 -7.32 -6.99
CA ARG A 9 2.38 -8.43 -7.96
C ARG A 9 2.46 -9.80 -7.30
N MET A 10 3.23 -9.94 -6.22
CA MET A 10 3.42 -11.21 -5.51
C MET A 10 2.31 -11.48 -4.49
N ASP A 11 1.81 -10.44 -3.82
CA ASP A 11 0.80 -10.53 -2.78
C ASP A 11 -0.55 -10.04 -3.29
N SER A 12 -1.41 -11.01 -3.65
CA SER A 12 -2.74 -10.74 -4.18
C SER A 12 -3.69 -10.11 -3.14
N GLY A 13 -3.33 -10.15 -1.84
CA GLY A 13 -4.11 -9.58 -0.75
C GLY A 13 -3.86 -8.08 -0.53
N ASP A 14 -2.68 -7.58 -0.87
CA ASP A 14 -2.33 -6.17 -0.71
C ASP A 14 -2.80 -5.29 -1.88
N SER A 15 -2.99 -5.90 -3.06
CA SER A 15 -3.53 -5.25 -4.26
C SER A 15 -4.94 -4.63 -4.07
N PRO A 16 -5.95 -5.34 -3.54
CA PRO A 16 -7.26 -4.76 -3.28
C PRO A 16 -7.21 -3.66 -2.20
N LEU A 17 -6.38 -3.80 -1.17
CA LEU A 17 -6.18 -2.76 -0.15
C LEU A 17 -5.65 -1.46 -0.74
N TYR A 18 -4.64 -1.55 -1.61
CA TYR A 18 -4.12 -0.38 -2.31
C TYR A 18 -5.18 0.24 -3.25
N ALA A 19 -5.95 -0.60 -3.96
CA ALA A 19 -7.00 -0.15 -4.86
C ALA A 19 -8.13 0.59 -4.12
N ASP A 20 -8.60 0.06 -2.98
CA ASP A 20 -9.62 0.69 -2.16
C ASP A 20 -9.11 1.97 -1.49
N ALA A 21 -7.86 1.97 -1.01
CA ALA A 21 -7.25 3.17 -0.47
C ALA A 21 -7.17 4.28 -1.53
N LYS A 22 -6.68 3.99 -2.75
CA LYS A 22 -6.71 4.95 -3.86
C LYS A 22 -8.12 5.42 -4.18
N ARG A 23 -9.11 4.53 -4.19
CA ARG A 23 -10.52 4.91 -4.45
C ARG A 23 -11.05 5.85 -3.36
N SER A 24 -10.71 5.62 -2.11
CA SER A 24 -11.05 6.49 -0.98
C SER A 24 -10.35 7.85 -1.10
N LEU A 25 -9.08 7.85 -1.51
CA LEU A 25 -8.30 9.06 -1.79
C LEU A 25 -8.90 9.88 -2.94
N SER A 26 -9.33 9.22 -4.03
CA SER A 26 -9.98 9.89 -5.17
C SER A 26 -11.37 10.41 -4.86
N ARG A 27 -12.08 9.83 -3.89
CA ARG A 27 -13.41 10.29 -3.44
C ARG A 27 -13.33 11.52 -2.53
N ARG A 28 -12.19 11.78 -1.90
CA ARG A 28 -11.98 13.02 -1.13
C ARG A 28 -11.61 14.14 -2.09
N SER A 29 -12.48 15.13 -2.25
CA SER A 29 -12.12 16.38 -2.91
C SER A 29 -11.03 17.06 -2.07
N ARG A 30 -9.80 17.11 -2.61
CA ARG A 30 -8.67 17.72 -1.91
C ARG A 30 -8.44 19.13 -2.43
N GLU A 31 -8.43 20.07 -1.51
CA GLU A 31 -8.11 21.48 -1.78
C GLU A 31 -6.60 21.70 -1.99
N TYR A 32 -5.76 20.84 -1.39
CA TYR A 32 -4.30 20.91 -1.48
C TYR A 32 -3.67 19.57 -1.86
N MET A 33 -2.71 19.63 -2.78
CA MET A 33 -1.98 18.47 -3.31
C MET A 33 -1.08 17.80 -2.25
N GLN A 34 -0.56 18.55 -1.26
CA GLN A 34 0.23 17.97 -0.16
C GLN A 34 -0.57 16.94 0.64
N ASN A 35 -1.83 17.21 0.94
CA ASN A 35 -2.65 16.28 1.71
C ASN A 35 -2.80 14.93 0.98
N TYR A 36 -2.83 14.95 -0.36
CA TYR A 36 -2.87 13.74 -1.17
C TYR A 36 -1.56 12.94 -1.06
N ALA A 37 -0.41 13.62 -1.11
CA ALA A 37 0.90 12.98 -1.00
C ALA A 37 1.13 12.33 0.38
N ASP A 38 0.74 13.00 1.47
CA ASP A 38 0.85 12.45 2.82
C ASP A 38 -0.04 11.21 2.99
N ALA A 39 -1.29 11.30 2.53
CA ALA A 39 -2.23 10.20 2.67
C ALA A 39 -1.91 9.01 1.75
N GLU A 40 -1.32 9.24 0.57
CA GLU A 40 -0.79 8.15 -0.26
C GLU A 40 0.43 7.50 0.42
N SER A 41 1.30 8.30 1.05
CA SER A 41 2.48 7.79 1.76
C SER A 41 2.10 6.93 2.96
N GLU A 42 1.07 7.30 3.72
CA GLU A 42 0.54 6.51 4.84
C GLU A 42 0.05 5.13 4.40
N VAL A 43 -0.67 5.08 3.26
CA VAL A 43 -1.18 3.83 2.67
C VAL A 43 -0.03 2.92 2.21
N VAL A 44 0.96 3.50 1.53
CA VAL A 44 2.14 2.74 1.07
C VAL A 44 2.95 2.22 2.26
N ALA A 45 3.12 3.03 3.31
CA ALA A 45 3.81 2.62 4.53
C ALA A 45 3.09 1.45 5.23
N ALA A 46 1.77 1.52 5.37
CA ALA A 46 0.98 0.44 5.98
C ALA A 46 1.06 -0.88 5.18
N ILE A 47 1.04 -0.81 3.84
CA ILE A 47 1.21 -2.00 2.98
C ILE A 47 2.63 -2.56 3.13
N LEU A 48 3.65 -1.70 3.21
CA LEU A 48 5.04 -2.14 3.41
C LEU A 48 5.26 -2.75 4.79
N GLU A 49 4.70 -2.18 5.86
CA GLU A 49 4.75 -2.77 7.20
C GLU A 49 4.07 -4.13 7.24
N ARG A 50 2.89 -4.24 6.64
CA ARG A 50 2.16 -5.51 6.54
C ARG A 50 2.92 -6.53 5.72
N ALA A 51 3.57 -6.10 4.65
CA ALA A 51 4.43 -6.95 3.84
C ALA A 51 5.61 -7.50 4.65
N MET A 52 6.30 -6.64 5.42
CA MET A 52 7.40 -7.05 6.29
C MET A 52 6.93 -7.96 7.44
N ALA A 53 5.73 -7.72 7.97
CA ALA A 53 5.13 -8.56 9.00
C ALA A 53 4.63 -9.91 8.45
N GLY A 54 4.09 -9.95 7.23
CA GLY A 54 3.62 -11.17 6.55
C GLY A 54 4.75 -12.03 5.98
N ASP A 55 5.89 -11.43 5.65
CA ASP A 55 7.12 -12.15 5.27
C ASP A 55 7.74 -12.95 6.44
N SER A 56 7.24 -12.77 7.67
CA SER A 56 7.65 -13.60 8.81
C SER A 56 7.03 -15.01 8.81
N SER A 57 6.19 -15.34 7.82
CA SER A 57 5.73 -16.70 7.54
C SER A 57 6.66 -17.42 6.55
N GLY A 58 7.89 -17.72 6.99
CA GLY A 58 8.76 -18.81 6.49
C GLY A 58 9.48 -18.63 5.14
N PRO A 59 10.76 -19.03 5.08
CA PRO A 59 10.98 -20.41 4.66
C PRO A 59 11.50 -21.25 5.83
N ASP A 60 10.70 -22.24 6.22
CA ASP A 60 11.18 -23.42 6.94
C ASP A 60 11.12 -24.59 5.94
N ALA A 61 12.30 -24.96 5.42
CA ALA A 61 12.70 -26.28 4.91
C ALA A 61 14.10 -26.20 4.29
#